data_AF-A0A7S1ZN82-F1
#
_entry.id   AF-A0A7S1ZN82-F1
#
_cell.length_a   1.000
_cell.length_b   1.000
_cell.length_c   1.000
_cell.angle_alpha   90.00
_cell.angle_beta   90.00
_cell.angle_gamma   90.00
#
_symmetry.space_group_name_H-M   'P 1'
#
loop_
_entity.id
_entity.type
_entity.pdbx_description
1 polymer ?
#
loop_
_entity_poly.entity_id
_entity_poly.type
_entity_poly.pdbx_seq_one_letter_code
_entity_poly.pdbx_strand_id
1 'polypeptide(L)'
;PHMLKFQAKSLADLNRGVGNGPITPSSPRPDPLLIFVTSLRDPINRLLSAYKFWGVLHHPGDVKPSFPQWLQNIQGRARKFNKGLMGAAFRSNVGNFNFATWKFSNGTMPFPPQYQGPPSLLSITENSMNERDWLMPFRMAVHTLSHFDLVIPMELLSDHTESLQELLGWTKFDKDHVVPSGKILNNEANSQLSGAEYDALWSANWLDIILYHWSRAVFLTRQHCKHSLKEQAYKD
;
A
#
# COMPACT_ATOMS: atom_id res chain seq x y z
N PRO A 1 3.61 -10.96 9.30
CA PRO A 1 4.35 -9.69 9.49
C PRO A 1 5.84 -9.93 9.22
N HIS A 2 6.21 -9.92 7.94
CA HIS A 2 7.61 -9.89 7.55
C HIS A 2 7.89 -8.45 7.16
N MET A 3 8.54 -7.73 8.06
CA MET A 3 9.19 -6.47 7.72
C MET A 3 10.15 -6.75 6.58
N LEU A 4 10.11 -5.88 5.56
CA LEU A 4 11.22 -5.70 4.64
C LEU A 4 12.48 -5.56 5.48
N LYS A 5 13.40 -6.53 5.38
CA LYS A 5 14.75 -6.38 5.92
C LYS A 5 15.49 -5.51 4.93
N PHE A 6 15.43 -4.21 5.15
CA PHE A 6 16.26 -3.25 4.43
C PHE A 6 17.69 -3.39 4.95
N GLN A 7 18.59 -3.88 4.12
CA GLN A 7 19.99 -3.51 4.29
C GLN A 7 20.15 -2.11 3.71
N ALA A 8 19.88 -1.10 4.54
CA ALA A 8 20.58 0.16 4.34
C ALA A 8 22.08 -0.19 4.38
N LYS A 9 22.86 0.26 3.40
CA LYS A 9 24.32 0.32 3.60
C LYS A 9 24.53 0.96 4.95
N SER A 10 25.33 0.33 5.82
CA SER A 10 25.72 1.02 7.02
C SER A 10 26.41 2.32 6.58
N LEU A 11 26.27 3.39 7.35
CA LEU A 11 27.03 4.62 7.12
C LEU A 11 28.55 4.36 7.01
N ALA A 12 29.05 3.22 7.50
CA ALA A 12 30.43 2.80 7.32
C ALA A 12 30.76 2.31 5.90
N ASP A 13 29.81 1.78 5.13
CA ASP A 13 30.03 1.26 3.78
C ASP A 13 29.98 2.36 2.70
N LEU A 14 29.42 3.52 3.02
CA LEU A 14 29.56 4.75 2.21
C LEU A 14 30.93 5.40 2.36
N ASN A 15 31.64 5.14 3.47
CA ASN A 15 32.94 5.76 3.78
C ASN A 15 34.17 4.94 3.32
N ARG A 16 34.00 3.69 2.86
CA ARG A 16 35.13 2.82 2.45
C ARG A 16 35.61 3.02 1.00
N GLY A 17 35.07 3.99 0.27
CA GLY A 17 35.44 4.26 -1.12
C GLY A 17 36.55 5.30 -1.32
N VAL A 18 37.06 5.94 -0.26
CA VAL A 18 38.02 7.05 -0.40
C VAL A 18 39.40 6.56 0.03
N GLY A 19 40.27 6.37 -0.97
CA GLY A 19 41.66 5.99 -0.79
C GLY A 19 42.45 7.00 0.04
N ASN A 20 43.62 6.53 0.51
CA ASN A 20 44.62 7.24 1.30
C ASN A 20 45.17 8.49 0.57
N GLY A 21 44.37 9.55 0.49
CA GLY A 21 44.75 10.89 0.05
C GLY A 21 44.71 11.89 1.21
N PRO A 22 45.45 13.01 1.10
CA PRO A 22 45.56 13.99 2.18
C PRO A 22 44.20 14.59 2.56
N ILE A 23 43.98 14.71 3.88
CA ILE A 23 42.74 15.17 4.53
C ILE A 23 42.50 16.63 4.15
N THR A 24 41.55 16.87 3.26
CA THR A 24 40.95 18.20 3.01
C THR A 24 39.87 18.46 4.07
N PRO A 25 39.58 19.74 4.39
CA PRO A 25 38.66 20.09 5.47
C PRO A 25 37.31 19.42 5.23
N SER A 26 36.93 18.59 6.19
CA SER A 26 35.76 17.73 6.16
C SER A 26 34.52 18.52 5.76
N SER A 27 33.94 18.14 4.62
CA SER A 27 32.59 18.49 4.24
C SER A 27 31.67 18.30 5.46
N PRO A 28 30.78 19.25 5.79
CA PRO A 28 29.85 19.09 6.89
C PRO A 28 29.08 17.77 6.69
N ARG A 29 29.05 16.94 7.74
CA ARG A 29 28.24 15.72 7.72
C ARG A 29 26.79 16.15 7.46
N PRO A 30 26.10 15.58 6.46
CA PRO A 30 24.71 15.92 6.23
C PRO A 30 23.89 15.59 7.47
N ASP A 31 23.10 16.56 7.94
CA ASP A 31 22.18 16.37 9.05
C ASP A 31 21.18 15.25 8.71
N PRO A 32 20.77 14.44 9.70
CA PRO A 32 19.83 13.36 9.46
C PRO A 32 18.49 13.93 8.98
N LEU A 33 18.11 13.64 7.73
CA LEU A 33 16.80 13.95 7.18
C LEU A 33 15.81 12.84 7.55
N LEU A 34 14.69 13.22 8.16
CA LEU A 34 13.56 12.32 8.39
C LEU A 34 12.67 12.30 7.15
N ILE A 35 12.47 11.13 6.56
CA ILE A 35 11.64 10.95 5.36
C ILE A 35 10.49 10.00 5.69
N PHE A 36 9.26 10.44 5.43
CA PHE A 36 8.04 9.67 5.57
C PHE A 36 7.62 9.11 4.22
N VAL A 37 7.70 7.78 4.09
CA VAL A 37 7.28 7.07 2.87
C VAL A 37 6.21 6.05 3.18
N THR A 38 5.24 5.92 2.28
CA THR A 38 4.26 4.84 2.32
C THR A 38 3.98 4.29 0.93
N SER A 39 3.23 3.21 0.86
CA SER A 39 2.79 2.64 -0.40
C SER A 39 1.29 2.41 -0.43
N LEU A 40 0.72 2.58 -1.62
CA LEU A 40 -0.62 2.19 -1.97
C LEU A 40 -0.55 1.15 -3.08
N ARG A 41 -1.48 0.21 -3.05
CA ARG A 41 -1.63 -0.81 -4.07
C ARG A 41 -3.00 -0.65 -4.69
N ASP A 42 -3.17 -1.03 -5.95
CA ASP A 42 -4.48 -1.15 -6.55
C ASP A 42 -5.41 -1.94 -5.59
N PRO A 43 -6.57 -1.39 -5.19
CA PRO A 43 -7.35 -1.97 -4.10
C PRO A 43 -7.87 -3.37 -4.39
N ILE A 44 -8.14 -3.70 -5.65
CA ILE A 44 -8.67 -4.99 -6.08
C ILE A 44 -7.52 -5.99 -6.21
N ASN A 45 -6.40 -5.60 -6.82
CA ASN A 45 -5.18 -6.42 -6.85
C ASN A 45 -4.66 -6.72 -5.43
N ARG A 46 -4.79 -5.76 -4.51
CA ARG A 46 -4.50 -5.97 -3.08
C ARG A 46 -5.39 -7.05 -2.48
N LEU A 47 -6.71 -7.04 -2.73
CA LEU A 47 -7.62 -8.06 -2.19
C LEU A 47 -7.28 -9.45 -2.72
N LEU A 48 -7.03 -9.59 -4.02
CA LEU A 48 -6.63 -10.87 -4.61
C LEU A 48 -5.27 -11.35 -4.11
N SER A 49 -4.29 -10.46 -4.01
CA SER A 49 -2.99 -10.80 -3.47
C SER A 49 -3.07 -11.20 -2.00
N ALA A 50 -3.91 -10.50 -1.21
CA ALA A 50 -4.17 -10.85 0.18
C ALA A 50 -4.87 -12.21 0.31
N TYR A 51 -5.83 -12.53 -0.56
CA TYR A 51 -6.45 -13.86 -0.62
C TYR A 51 -5.42 -14.95 -0.94
N LYS A 52 -4.59 -14.75 -1.96
CA LYS A 52 -3.54 -15.71 -2.34
C LYS A 52 -2.48 -15.89 -1.25
N PHE A 53 -2.16 -14.82 -0.52
CA PHE A 53 -1.19 -14.91 0.57
C PHE A 53 -1.79 -15.49 1.85
N TRP A 54 -2.90 -14.94 2.32
CA TRP A 54 -3.49 -15.28 3.62
C TRP A 54 -4.54 -16.38 3.57
N GLY A 55 -5.30 -16.47 2.49
CA GLY A 55 -6.32 -17.49 2.28
C GLY A 55 -5.78 -18.82 1.73
N VAL A 56 -4.62 -18.81 1.07
CA VAL A 56 -4.07 -19.99 0.37
C VAL A 56 -2.73 -20.45 0.92
N LEU A 57 -1.76 -19.56 1.17
CA LEU A 57 -0.40 -19.96 1.57
C LEU A 57 -0.25 -20.29 3.07
N HIS A 58 -1.11 -19.76 3.94
CA HIS A 58 -1.04 -19.99 5.40
C HIS A 58 -1.87 -21.19 5.90
N HIS A 59 -2.62 -21.86 5.03
CA HIS A 59 -3.46 -23.03 5.36
C HIS A 59 -3.37 -24.13 4.26
N PRO A 60 -2.18 -24.75 4.06
CA PRO A 60 -1.97 -25.68 2.94
C PRO A 60 -2.75 -27.01 3.07
N GLY A 61 -3.22 -27.37 4.27
CA GLY A 61 -3.94 -28.62 4.55
C GLY A 61 -5.46 -28.49 4.71
N ASP A 62 -6.00 -27.27 4.71
CA ASP A 62 -7.44 -27.01 4.86
C ASP A 62 -8.12 -26.85 3.49
N VAL A 63 -9.45 -27.09 3.42
CA VAL A 63 -10.25 -26.71 2.26
C VAL A 63 -10.13 -25.20 2.08
N LYS A 64 -9.41 -24.78 1.04
CA LYS A 64 -9.17 -23.37 0.74
C LYS A 64 -10.52 -22.70 0.45
N PRO A 65 -10.89 -21.65 1.19
CA PRO A 65 -12.15 -20.94 0.92
C PRO A 65 -12.09 -20.35 -0.49
N SER A 66 -13.22 -20.28 -1.18
CA SER A 66 -13.31 -19.47 -2.41
C SER A 66 -13.00 -18.00 -2.09
N PHE A 67 -12.59 -17.22 -3.09
CA PHE A 67 -12.30 -15.79 -2.88
C PHE A 67 -13.48 -15.01 -2.27
N PRO A 68 -14.74 -15.18 -2.72
CA PRO A 68 -15.90 -14.56 -2.08
C PRO A 68 -16.07 -14.99 -0.61
N GLN A 69 -15.91 -16.29 -0.32
CA GLN A 69 -16.00 -16.81 1.04
C GLN A 69 -14.91 -16.23 1.95
N TRP A 70 -13.69 -16.14 1.45
CA TRP A 70 -12.57 -15.55 2.18
C TRP A 70 -12.82 -14.07 2.49
N LEU A 71 -13.30 -13.30 1.51
CA LEU A 71 -13.66 -11.89 1.71
C LEU A 71 -14.73 -11.75 2.77
N GLN A 72 -15.84 -12.50 2.69
CA GLN A 72 -16.91 -12.45 3.68
C GLN A 72 -16.40 -12.80 5.09
N ASN A 73 -15.53 -13.81 5.21
CA ASN A 73 -14.92 -14.21 6.48
C ASN A 73 -13.99 -13.14 7.06
N ILE A 74 -13.21 -12.47 6.22
CA ILE A 74 -12.32 -11.39 6.67
C ILE A 74 -13.13 -10.16 7.09
N GLN A 75 -14.15 -9.77 6.33
CA GLN A 75 -15.03 -8.66 6.66
C GLN A 75 -15.77 -8.88 7.99
N GLY A 76 -16.24 -10.11 8.24
CA GLY A 76 -16.83 -10.48 9.52
C GLY A 76 -15.86 -10.39 10.69
N ARG A 77 -14.58 -10.74 10.48
CA ARG A 77 -13.52 -10.62 11.50
C ARG A 77 -13.14 -9.17 11.78
N ALA A 78 -13.04 -8.34 10.75
CA ALA A 78 -12.61 -6.95 10.89
C ALA A 78 -13.58 -6.11 11.72
N ARG A 79 -14.89 -6.38 11.66
CA ARG A 79 -15.91 -5.71 12.50
C ARG A 79 -15.80 -6.02 13.98
N LYS A 80 -15.36 -7.22 14.34
CA LYS A 80 -15.20 -7.64 15.73
C LYS A 80 -13.99 -6.97 16.40
N PHE A 81 -13.28 -6.12 15.66
CA PHE A 81 -12.11 -5.41 16.13
C PHE A 81 -12.49 -4.11 16.85
N ASN A 82 -12.11 -4.01 18.12
CA ASN A 82 -12.09 -2.75 18.87
C ASN A 82 -10.68 -2.14 18.83
N LYS A 83 -10.59 -0.84 18.51
CA LYS A 83 -9.33 -0.08 18.59
C LYS A 83 -8.75 -0.21 20.00
N GLY A 84 -7.53 -0.75 20.11
CA GLY A 84 -6.82 -0.95 21.38
C GLY A 84 -6.45 -2.39 21.72
N LEU A 85 -7.02 -3.40 21.04
CA LEU A 85 -6.65 -4.82 21.22
C LEU A 85 -5.48 -5.20 20.30
N MET A 86 -4.26 -5.21 20.85
CA MET A 86 -3.00 -5.46 20.13
C MET A 86 -2.91 -6.87 19.51
N GLY A 87 -2.50 -6.96 18.24
CA GLY A 87 -2.01 -8.19 17.60
C GLY A 87 -2.84 -8.74 16.42
N ALA A 88 -4.17 -8.81 16.55
CA ALA A 88 -5.07 -9.34 15.52
C ALA A 88 -5.55 -8.28 14.49
N ALA A 89 -5.30 -7.00 14.79
CA ALA A 89 -5.77 -5.84 14.05
C ALA A 89 -5.30 -5.82 12.59
N PHE A 90 -4.01 -6.00 12.33
CA PHE A 90 -3.46 -5.70 11.00
C PHE A 90 -3.83 -6.75 9.95
N ARG A 91 -3.87 -8.05 10.33
CA ARG A 91 -4.12 -9.15 9.39
C ARG A 91 -5.58 -9.26 8.94
N SER A 92 -6.51 -8.82 9.77
CA SER A 92 -7.94 -8.84 9.42
C SER A 92 -8.30 -7.64 8.54
N ASN A 93 -7.66 -6.48 8.75
CA ASN A 93 -8.05 -5.27 8.02
C ASN A 93 -7.52 -5.23 6.57
N VAL A 94 -6.46 -5.98 6.23
CA VAL A 94 -5.93 -6.05 4.84
C VAL A 94 -6.93 -6.59 3.82
N GLY A 95 -8.00 -7.29 4.22
CA GLY A 95 -9.10 -7.68 3.32
C GLY A 95 -10.34 -6.79 3.38
N ASN A 96 -10.28 -5.66 4.10
CA ASN A 96 -11.40 -4.71 4.16
C ASN A 96 -11.58 -3.97 2.84
N PHE A 97 -12.81 -3.54 2.59
CA PHE A 97 -13.08 -2.54 1.56
C PHE A 97 -12.64 -1.17 2.07
N ASN A 98 -12.11 -0.34 1.17
CA ASN A 98 -11.58 0.98 1.51
C ASN A 98 -10.52 0.94 2.63
N PHE A 99 -9.62 -0.06 2.59
CA PHE A 99 -8.59 -0.29 3.60
C PHE A 99 -7.60 0.87 3.72
N ALA A 100 -7.15 1.47 2.63
CA ALA A 100 -6.24 2.62 2.68
C ALA A 100 -6.95 3.79 3.36
N THR A 101 -8.18 4.09 2.99
CA THR A 101 -9.01 5.09 3.63
C THR A 101 -9.17 4.81 5.12
N TRP A 102 -9.48 3.58 5.51
CA TRP A 102 -9.50 3.16 6.92
C TRP A 102 -8.16 3.37 7.61
N LYS A 103 -7.05 2.92 7.02
CA LYS A 103 -5.69 3.01 7.60
C LYS A 103 -5.27 4.45 7.84
N PHE A 104 -5.40 5.30 6.83
CA PHE A 104 -4.92 6.69 6.86
C PHE A 104 -5.92 7.66 7.51
N SER A 105 -7.13 7.22 7.81
CA SER A 105 -8.09 7.95 8.65
C SER A 105 -7.99 7.60 10.15
N ASN A 106 -6.92 6.89 10.55
CA ASN A 106 -6.78 6.34 11.91
C ASN A 106 -7.94 5.40 12.30
N GLY A 107 -8.42 4.63 11.33
CA GLY A 107 -9.47 3.62 11.47
C GLY A 107 -10.87 4.19 11.73
N THR A 108 -11.15 5.45 11.38
CA THR A 108 -12.48 6.06 11.59
C THR A 108 -13.50 5.68 10.53
N MET A 109 -13.04 5.12 9.40
CA MET A 109 -13.92 4.58 8.38
C MET A 109 -14.78 3.44 8.95
N PRO A 110 -16.12 3.52 8.86
CA PRO A 110 -16.99 2.46 9.36
C PRO A 110 -16.92 1.23 8.45
N PHE A 111 -17.28 0.08 9.03
CA PHE A 111 -17.39 -1.16 8.27
C PHE A 111 -18.72 -1.19 7.51
N PRO A 112 -18.76 -1.71 6.27
CA PRO A 112 -20.01 -1.86 5.51
C PRO A 112 -21.00 -2.78 6.24
N PRO A 113 -22.30 -2.85 5.90
CA PRO A 113 -23.25 -3.82 6.46
C PRO A 113 -22.86 -5.28 6.16
N GLN A 114 -23.27 -6.25 7.01
CA GLN A 114 -22.88 -7.66 6.80
C GLN A 114 -23.86 -8.29 5.84
N TYR A 115 -23.34 -8.79 4.71
CA TYR A 115 -24.13 -9.66 3.86
C TYR A 115 -24.28 -11.03 4.53
N GLN A 116 -25.52 -11.41 4.84
CA GLN A 116 -25.88 -12.69 5.49
C GLN A 116 -26.23 -13.80 4.49
N GLY A 117 -26.24 -13.52 3.19
CA GLY A 117 -26.51 -14.52 2.16
C GLY A 117 -25.28 -15.34 1.75
N PRO A 118 -25.42 -16.20 0.72
CA PRO A 118 -24.34 -17.04 0.23
C PRO A 118 -23.16 -16.19 -0.28
N PRO A 119 -21.91 -16.63 -0.09
CA PRO A 119 -20.74 -15.87 -0.54
C PRO A 119 -20.76 -15.65 -2.05
N SER A 120 -20.88 -14.40 -2.47
CA SER A 120 -20.82 -13.98 -3.87
C SER A 120 -20.18 -12.60 -3.94
N LEU A 121 -19.38 -12.33 -4.98
CA LEU A 121 -18.89 -10.97 -5.22
C LEU A 121 -20.01 -10.06 -5.71
N LEU A 122 -20.97 -10.62 -6.46
CA LEU A 122 -22.12 -9.88 -6.98
C LEU A 122 -23.12 -9.50 -5.87
N SER A 123 -23.02 -10.13 -4.69
CA SER A 123 -23.81 -9.76 -3.52
C SER A 123 -23.12 -8.75 -2.62
N ILE A 124 -21.92 -8.29 -2.99
CA ILE A 124 -21.32 -7.12 -2.36
C ILE A 124 -22.24 -5.96 -2.71
N THR A 125 -23.08 -5.60 -1.75
CA THR A 125 -24.03 -4.50 -1.90
C THR A 125 -23.25 -3.27 -2.28
N GLU A 126 -23.73 -2.57 -3.31
CA GLU A 126 -23.32 -1.20 -3.59
C GLU A 126 -23.34 -0.45 -2.26
N ASN A 127 -22.17 0.06 -1.85
CA ASN A 127 -22.01 0.69 -0.56
C ASN A 127 -22.87 1.96 -0.57
N SER A 128 -24.13 1.87 -0.16
CA SER A 128 -25.02 3.00 0.13
C SER A 128 -24.61 3.68 1.43
N MET A 129 -23.30 3.91 1.58
CA MET A 129 -22.76 4.70 2.66
C MET A 129 -23.24 6.13 2.46
N ASN A 130 -23.88 6.70 3.48
CA ASN A 130 -24.24 8.10 3.42
C ASN A 130 -22.95 8.93 3.35
N GLU A 131 -23.00 10.07 2.69
CA GLU A 131 -21.87 11.00 2.59
C GLU A 131 -21.22 11.28 3.96
N ARG A 132 -22.07 11.42 4.98
CA ARG A 132 -21.65 11.66 6.37
C ARG A 132 -20.75 10.55 6.95
N ASP A 133 -20.88 9.33 6.47
CA ASP A 133 -20.16 8.16 7.00
C ASP A 133 -18.75 8.02 6.42
N TRP A 134 -18.52 8.47 5.19
CA TRP A 134 -17.23 8.31 4.50
C TRP A 134 -16.46 9.61 4.29
N LEU A 135 -17.13 10.76 4.21
CA LEU A 135 -16.50 12.01 3.81
C LEU A 135 -15.38 12.45 4.77
N MET A 136 -15.65 12.44 6.08
CA MET A 136 -14.66 12.86 7.06
C MET A 136 -13.46 11.89 7.13
N PRO A 137 -13.65 10.56 7.24
CA PRO A 137 -12.55 9.61 7.14
C PRO A 137 -11.74 9.77 5.85
N PHE A 138 -12.40 9.95 4.71
CA PHE A 138 -11.72 10.14 3.43
C PHE A 138 -10.88 11.41 3.39
N ARG A 139 -11.42 12.55 3.85
CA ARG A 139 -10.67 13.80 3.98
C ARG A 139 -9.45 13.65 4.88
N MET A 140 -9.60 12.96 6.01
CA MET A 140 -8.47 12.66 6.90
C MET A 140 -7.41 11.78 6.24
N ALA A 141 -7.83 10.80 5.43
CA ALA A 141 -6.91 9.94 4.70
C ALA A 141 -6.11 10.73 3.63
N VAL A 142 -6.78 11.60 2.86
CA VAL A 142 -6.12 12.49 1.90
C VAL A 142 -5.13 13.41 2.60
N HIS A 143 -5.57 14.08 3.67
CA HIS A 143 -4.72 14.96 4.48
C HIS A 143 -3.51 14.20 5.03
N THR A 144 -3.70 13.01 5.60
CA THR A 144 -2.59 12.20 6.13
C THR A 144 -1.62 11.79 5.02
N LEU A 145 -2.13 11.36 3.87
CA LEU A 145 -1.31 10.96 2.73
C LEU A 145 -0.52 12.14 2.13
N SER A 146 -1.05 13.35 2.17
CA SER A 146 -0.34 14.54 1.65
C SER A 146 0.86 14.95 2.51
N HIS A 147 0.97 14.44 3.74
CA HIS A 147 2.13 14.69 4.62
C HIS A 147 3.27 13.69 4.39
N PHE A 148 3.09 12.66 3.56
CA PHE A 148 4.18 11.78 3.17
C PHE A 148 5.04 12.44 2.10
N ASP A 149 6.36 12.38 2.28
CA ASP A 149 7.33 12.79 1.28
C ASP A 149 7.17 11.99 -0.02
N LEU A 150 6.75 10.71 0.11
CA LEU A 150 6.45 9.86 -1.03
C LEU A 150 5.35 8.85 -0.72
N VAL A 151 4.36 8.77 -1.62
CA VAL A 151 3.37 7.71 -1.67
C VAL A 151 3.64 6.88 -2.92
N ILE A 152 4.06 5.63 -2.72
CA ILE A 152 4.49 4.73 -3.80
C ILE A 152 3.29 3.91 -4.30
N PRO A 153 2.82 4.11 -5.55
CA PRO A 153 1.91 3.17 -6.19
C PRO A 153 2.67 1.88 -6.54
N MET A 154 2.33 0.79 -5.86
CA MET A 154 3.06 -0.49 -5.94
C MET A 154 3.11 -1.06 -7.37
N GLU A 155 2.08 -0.85 -8.17
CA GLU A 155 2.00 -1.30 -9.57
C GLU A 155 2.95 -0.55 -10.51
N LEU A 156 3.44 0.64 -10.12
CA LEU A 156 4.41 1.41 -10.90
C LEU A 156 5.85 1.24 -10.37
N LEU A 157 6.01 0.58 -9.23
CA LEU A 157 7.29 0.49 -8.53
C LEU A 157 8.40 -0.13 -9.38
N SER A 158 8.10 -1.21 -10.11
CA SER A 158 9.07 -1.91 -10.94
C SER A 158 9.56 -1.08 -12.12
N ASP A 159 8.70 -0.20 -12.63
CA ASP A 159 8.90 0.49 -13.90
C ASP A 159 9.46 1.90 -13.67
N HIS A 160 9.41 2.40 -12.42
CA HIS A 160 9.74 3.77 -12.06
C HIS A 160 10.53 3.86 -10.74
N THR A 161 11.74 3.31 -10.73
CA THR A 161 12.58 3.25 -9.51
C THR A 161 13.32 4.56 -9.21
N GLU A 162 13.31 5.54 -10.11
CA GLU A 162 14.13 6.75 -10.04
C GLU A 162 13.76 7.62 -8.83
N SER A 163 12.47 7.78 -8.50
CA SER A 163 12.04 8.53 -7.31
C SER A 163 12.52 7.88 -6.01
N LEU A 164 12.71 6.57 -5.99
CA LEU A 164 13.25 5.86 -4.83
C LEU A 164 14.78 5.97 -4.77
N GLN A 165 15.45 5.97 -5.91
CA GLN A 165 16.88 6.28 -5.99
C GLN A 165 17.15 7.69 -5.48
N GLU A 166 16.38 8.67 -5.94
CA GLU A 166 16.58 10.09 -5.62
C GLU A 166 16.22 10.42 -4.18
N LEU A 167 15.06 9.96 -3.69
CA LEU A 167 14.61 10.31 -2.35
C LEU A 167 15.28 9.45 -1.26
N LEU A 168 15.49 8.16 -1.53
CA LEU A 168 15.95 7.20 -0.52
C LEU A 168 17.38 6.73 -0.74
N GLY A 169 18.04 7.11 -1.84
CA GLY A 169 19.37 6.62 -2.19
C GLY A 169 19.39 5.12 -2.54
N TRP A 170 18.21 4.53 -2.78
CA TRP A 170 18.08 3.09 -3.03
C TRP A 170 18.54 2.78 -4.45
N THR A 171 19.71 2.18 -4.63
CA THR A 171 20.28 1.93 -5.97
C THR A 171 20.26 0.46 -6.38
N LYS A 172 19.86 -0.44 -5.48
CA LYS A 172 19.76 -1.87 -5.74
C LYS A 172 18.30 -2.33 -5.63
N PHE A 173 17.65 -2.47 -6.79
CA PHE A 173 16.33 -3.08 -6.92
C PHE A 173 16.42 -4.46 -7.55
N ASP A 174 17.49 -5.21 -7.25
CA ASP A 174 17.65 -6.57 -7.73
C ASP A 174 16.35 -7.34 -7.40
N LYS A 175 15.80 -8.04 -8.40
CA LYS A 175 14.49 -8.72 -8.36
C LYS A 175 14.40 -9.82 -7.29
N ASP A 176 15.44 -10.04 -6.50
CA ASP A 176 15.59 -11.11 -5.52
C ASP A 176 15.04 -10.75 -4.13
N HIS A 177 14.31 -9.65 -3.98
CA HIS A 177 13.76 -9.21 -2.70
C HIS A 177 12.24 -9.29 -2.65
N VAL A 178 11.75 -10.50 -2.33
CA VAL A 178 10.79 -10.86 -1.28
C VAL A 178 10.25 -12.26 -1.61
N VAL A 179 10.45 -13.18 -0.67
CA VAL A 179 10.07 -14.60 -0.66
C VAL A 179 8.76 -14.91 -1.41
N PRO A 180 8.77 -15.92 -2.29
CA PRO A 180 7.67 -16.85 -2.28
C PRO A 180 8.23 -18.23 -1.99
N SER A 181 7.88 -18.77 -0.83
CA SER A 181 7.61 -20.20 -0.77
C SER A 181 6.43 -20.43 -1.73
N GLY A 182 6.70 -20.56 -3.04
CA GLY A 182 5.67 -20.67 -4.07
C GLY A 182 6.08 -20.14 -5.45
N LYS A 183 5.34 -20.53 -6.49
CA LYS A 183 5.47 -19.99 -7.85
C LYS A 183 5.03 -18.53 -7.87
N ILE A 184 5.63 -17.71 -8.74
CA ILE A 184 5.14 -16.35 -9.03
C ILE A 184 3.69 -16.48 -9.53
N LEU A 185 2.74 -15.90 -8.78
CA LEU A 185 1.33 -15.89 -9.15
C LEU A 185 0.97 -14.52 -9.72
N ASN A 186 0.34 -14.50 -10.90
CA ASN A 186 -0.27 -13.29 -11.44
C ASN A 186 -1.31 -12.76 -10.45
N ASN A 187 -1.22 -11.49 -10.05
CA ASN A 187 -2.14 -10.87 -9.10
C ASN A 187 -3.06 -9.83 -9.76
N GLU A 188 -3.05 -9.73 -11.08
CA GLU A 188 -3.90 -8.81 -11.85
C GLU A 188 -5.35 -9.29 -11.83
N ALA A 189 -6.22 -8.50 -11.22
CA ALA A 189 -7.63 -8.79 -11.05
C ALA A 189 -8.39 -8.90 -12.36
N ASN A 190 -8.07 -8.01 -13.32
CA ASN A 190 -8.68 -7.96 -14.65
C ASN A 190 -8.54 -9.28 -15.44
N SER A 191 -7.54 -10.10 -15.11
CA SER A 191 -7.31 -11.40 -15.76
C SER A 191 -7.97 -12.59 -15.05
N GLN A 192 -8.54 -12.37 -13.86
CA GLN A 192 -9.03 -13.44 -12.98
C GLN A 192 -10.50 -13.30 -12.59
N LEU A 193 -11.06 -12.10 -12.69
CA LEU A 193 -12.44 -11.81 -12.36
C LEU A 193 -13.23 -11.54 -13.63
N SER A 194 -14.51 -11.92 -13.64
CA SER A 194 -15.42 -11.43 -14.67
C SER A 194 -15.63 -9.92 -14.54
N GLY A 195 -16.07 -9.24 -15.61
CA GLY A 195 -16.34 -7.81 -15.58
C GLY A 195 -17.31 -7.40 -14.45
N ALA A 196 -18.40 -8.15 -14.28
CA ALA A 196 -19.38 -7.89 -13.22
C ALA A 196 -18.79 -8.04 -11.80
N GLU A 197 -17.92 -9.03 -11.57
CA GLU A 197 -17.25 -9.22 -10.28
C GLU A 197 -16.24 -8.10 -10.01
N TYR A 198 -15.53 -7.66 -11.05
CA TYR A 198 -14.62 -6.53 -10.96
C TYR A 198 -15.38 -5.24 -10.63
N ASP A 199 -16.50 -4.98 -11.31
CA ASP A 199 -17.34 -3.79 -11.09
C ASP A 199 -17.95 -3.77 -9.68
N ALA A 200 -18.34 -4.94 -9.15
CA ALA A 200 -18.82 -5.04 -7.77
C ALA A 200 -17.71 -4.71 -6.75
N LEU A 201 -16.49 -5.23 -6.97
CA LEU A 201 -15.34 -4.90 -6.12
C LEU A 201 -14.90 -3.45 -6.29
N TRP A 202 -15.01 -2.90 -7.49
CA TRP A 202 -14.75 -1.50 -7.76
C TRP A 202 -15.71 -0.64 -6.94
N SER A 203 -17.00 -0.83 -7.10
CA SER A 203 -18.05 -0.12 -6.35
C SER A 203 -17.86 -0.23 -4.83
N ALA A 204 -17.39 -1.37 -4.32
CA ALA A 204 -17.11 -1.53 -2.90
C ALA A 204 -15.87 -0.78 -2.41
N ASN A 205 -14.85 -0.60 -3.25
CA ASN A 205 -13.56 0.02 -2.93
C ASN A 205 -13.41 1.43 -3.53
N TRP A 206 -14.53 2.13 -3.75
CA TRP A 206 -14.53 3.30 -4.61
C TRP A 206 -13.56 4.42 -4.15
N LEU A 207 -13.47 4.63 -2.83
CA LEU A 207 -12.61 5.62 -2.20
C LEU A 207 -11.12 5.29 -2.36
N ASP A 208 -10.75 4.03 -2.16
CA ASP A 208 -9.35 3.62 -2.23
C ASP A 208 -8.79 3.70 -3.65
N ILE A 209 -9.61 3.50 -4.69
CA ILE A 209 -9.14 3.69 -6.07
C ILE A 209 -8.93 5.17 -6.37
N ILE A 210 -9.76 6.06 -5.83
CA ILE A 210 -9.49 7.50 -5.91
C ILE A 210 -8.12 7.81 -5.28
N LEU A 211 -7.86 7.30 -4.07
CA LEU A 211 -6.55 7.49 -3.42
C LEU A 211 -5.41 6.87 -4.24
N TYR A 212 -5.62 5.69 -4.81
CA TYR A 212 -4.63 5.02 -5.65
C TYR A 212 -4.31 5.85 -6.90
N HIS A 213 -5.30 6.30 -7.67
CA HIS A 213 -5.07 7.15 -8.84
C HIS A 213 -4.47 8.50 -8.48
N TRP A 214 -4.91 9.12 -7.38
CA TRP A 214 -4.27 10.31 -6.85
C TRP A 214 -2.78 10.08 -6.56
N SER A 215 -2.44 8.96 -5.90
CA SER A 215 -1.05 8.63 -5.61
C SER A 215 -0.22 8.39 -6.87
N ARG A 216 -0.81 7.75 -7.90
CA ARG A 216 -0.17 7.59 -9.22
C ARG A 216 0.10 8.93 -9.87
N ALA A 217 -0.88 9.84 -9.86
CA ALA A 217 -0.70 11.17 -10.43
C ALA A 217 0.43 11.91 -9.72
N VAL A 218 0.40 11.99 -8.39
CA VAL A 218 1.45 12.67 -7.60
C VAL A 218 2.83 12.05 -7.84
N PHE A 219 2.91 10.71 -7.86
CA PHE A 219 4.15 9.99 -8.08
C PHE A 219 4.73 10.24 -9.48
N LEU A 220 3.92 10.13 -10.53
CA LEU A 220 4.34 10.38 -11.91
C LEU A 220 4.67 11.86 -12.14
N THR A 221 3.93 12.79 -11.56
CA THR A 221 4.27 14.22 -11.61
C THR A 221 5.65 14.47 -11.01
N ARG A 222 5.99 13.87 -9.86
CA ARG A 222 7.34 13.97 -9.29
C ARG A 222 8.42 13.42 -10.22
N GLN A 223 8.14 12.30 -10.89
CA GLN A 223 9.08 11.69 -11.83
C GLN A 223 9.35 12.56 -13.06
N HIS A 224 8.32 13.20 -13.60
CA HIS A 224 8.43 13.92 -14.88
C HIS A 224 8.61 15.44 -14.74
N CYS A 225 8.26 16.02 -13.60
CA CYS A 225 8.33 17.47 -13.34
C CYS A 225 9.49 17.85 -12.40
N LYS A 226 10.61 17.12 -12.45
CA LYS A 226 11.80 17.33 -11.60
C LYS A 226 12.37 18.76 -11.66
N HIS A 227 12.17 19.46 -12.79
CA HIS A 227 12.63 20.84 -12.96
C HIS A 227 11.75 21.87 -12.24
N SER A 228 10.43 21.67 -12.19
CA SER A 228 9.49 22.64 -11.58
C SER A 228 9.58 22.67 -10.05
N LEU A 229 9.98 21.58 -9.40
CA LEU A 229 10.09 21.50 -7.95
C LEU A 229 11.43 22.06 -7.40
N LYS A 230 12.47 22.12 -8.22
CA LYS A 230 13.78 22.67 -7.82
C LYS A 230 13.83 24.19 -7.87
N GLU A 231 13.05 24.84 -8.73
CA GLU A 231 13.04 26.31 -8.85
C GLU A 231 12.35 27.01 -7.67
N GLN A 232 11.47 26.33 -6.93
CA GLN A 232 10.79 26.90 -5.77
C GLN A 232 11.66 26.87 -4.50
N ALA A 233 12.51 25.84 -4.33
CA ALA A 233 13.40 25.70 -3.18
C ALA A 233 14.62 26.65 -3.18
N TYR A 234 14.83 27.41 -4.26
CA TYR A 234 15.88 28.42 -4.39
C TYR A 234 15.35 29.86 -4.41
N LYS A 235 14.05 30.06 -4.18
CA LYS A 235 13.40 31.38 -4.16
C LYS A 235 12.83 31.79 -2.80
N ASP A 236 12.91 30.91 -1.80
CA ASP A 236 12.63 31.18 -0.38
C ASP A 236 13.89 30.99 0.45
#